data_AF-A0A9Q0FXW0-F1
#
_entry.id   AF-A0A9Q0FXW0-F1
#
_cell.length_a   1.000
_cell.length_b   1.000
_cell.length_c   1.000
_cell.angle_alpha   90.00
_cell.angle_beta   90.00
_cell.angle_gamma   90.00
#
_symmetry.space_group_name_H-M   'P 1'
#
loop_
_entity.id
_entity.type
_entity.pdbx_description
1 polymer ?
#
loop_
_entity_poly.entity_id
_entity_poly.type
_entity_poly.pdbx_seq_one_letter_code
_entity_poly.pdbx_strand_id
1 'polypeptide(L)'
;MAIGEEPILSRLDRLDNLLKQLEEIRGCSRSSPKSSCASTPSSGTLASEGQASWADFSPKSLEKHCRPISYVMMETEAKGSLIERIDHVEGRVFKLCVQLEEELEAERSKEEAGETEKKAHKKGLKGLVKKVVKASSRKHKPNDQ
;
A
#
# COMPACT_ATOMS: atom_id res chain seq x y z
N MET A 1 4.84 -24.47 1.11
CA MET A 1 4.56 -23.73 2.35
C MET A 1 4.19 -22.31 1.96
N ALA A 2 2.95 -21.91 2.20
CA ALA A 2 2.50 -20.55 1.90
C ALA A 2 3.12 -19.60 2.93
N ILE A 3 3.82 -18.57 2.46
CA ILE A 3 4.31 -17.48 3.30
C ILE A 3 3.06 -16.70 3.71
N GLY A 4 2.58 -16.94 4.92
CA GLY A 4 1.48 -16.18 5.50
C GLY A 4 1.97 -14.77 5.83
N GLU A 5 1.94 -13.87 4.85
CA GLU A 5 2.14 -12.45 5.13
C GLU A 5 1.00 -11.98 6.04
N GLU A 6 1.36 -11.51 7.23
CA GLU A 6 0.44 -10.88 8.17
C GLU A 6 -0.29 -9.72 7.47
N PRO A 7 -1.62 -9.59 7.63
CA PRO A 7 -2.39 -8.52 7.01
C PRO A 7 -1.79 -7.17 7.36
N ILE A 8 -1.73 -6.25 6.39
CA ILE A 8 -1.03 -4.95 6.51
C ILE A 8 -1.43 -4.21 7.81
N LEU A 9 -2.68 -4.35 8.25
CA LEU A 9 -3.19 -3.77 9.48
C LEU A 9 -2.49 -4.29 10.75
N SER A 10 -2.19 -5.59 10.85
CA SER A 10 -1.47 -6.13 12.03
C SER A 10 -0.02 -5.66 12.07
N ARG A 11 0.58 -5.43 10.90
CA ARG A 11 1.93 -4.86 10.79
C ARG A 11 1.96 -3.40 11.25
N LEU A 12 0.93 -2.61 10.93
CA LEU A 12 0.80 -1.22 11.38
C LEU A 12 0.53 -1.14 12.89
N ASP A 13 -0.40 -1.94 13.40
CA ASP A 13 -0.69 -2.00 14.84
C ASP A 13 0.56 -2.37 15.66
N ARG A 14 1.37 -3.31 15.16
CA ARG A 14 2.64 -3.68 15.79
C ARG A 14 3.66 -2.53 15.79
N LEU A 15 3.68 -1.68 14.75
CA LEU A 15 4.57 -0.50 14.70
C LEU A 15 4.12 0.59 15.67
N ASP A 16 2.81 0.85 15.76
CA ASP A 16 2.26 1.82 16.72
C ASP A 16 2.54 1.43 18.17
N ASN A 17 2.40 0.14 18.49
CA ASN A 17 2.74 -0.38 19.81
C ASN A 17 4.23 -0.22 20.15
N LEU A 18 5.12 -0.46 19.18
CA LEU A 18 6.56 -0.27 19.37
C LEU A 18 6.93 1.21 19.57
N LEU A 19 6.33 2.11 18.80
CA LEU A 19 6.54 3.55 18.97
C LEU A 19 6.10 3.99 20.38
N LYS A 20 4.93 3.57 20.84
CA LYS A 20 4.42 3.87 22.18
C LYS A 20 5.38 3.43 23.29
N GLN A 21 5.94 2.22 23.19
CA GLN A 21 6.91 1.72 24.19
C GLN A 21 8.23 2.51 24.18
N LEU A 22 8.72 2.90 23.01
CA LEU A 22 9.95 3.70 22.90
C LEU A 22 9.77 5.10 23.48
N GLU A 23 8.58 5.69 23.36
CA GLU A 23 8.27 6.97 24.00
C GLU A 23 8.17 6.86 25.52
N GLU A 24 7.62 5.77 26.04
CA GLU A 24 7.53 5.49 27.47
C GLU A 24 8.93 5.32 28.11
N ILE A 25 9.82 4.57 27.44
CA ILE A 25 11.21 4.39 27.89
C ILE A 25 11.99 5.71 27.88
N ARG A 26 11.74 6.56 26.87
CA ARG A 26 12.33 7.91 26.76
C ARG A 26 11.86 8.84 27.89
N GLY A 27 10.63 8.67 28.38
CA GLY A 27 10.10 9.39 29.55
C GLY A 27 10.70 8.95 30.89
N CYS A 28 11.00 7.66 31.04
CA CYS A 28 11.56 7.07 32.27
C CYS A 28 13.05 7.37 32.52
N SER A 29 13.76 7.93 31.53
CA SER A 29 15.20 8.24 31.66
C SER A 29 15.53 9.37 32.66
N ARG A 30 14.52 10.01 33.29
CA ARG A 30 14.72 11.03 34.34
C ARG A 30 14.56 10.52 35.77
N SER A 31 14.11 9.29 35.98
CA SER A 31 13.94 8.74 37.32
C SER A 31 14.52 7.33 37.36
N SER A 32 15.72 7.20 37.91
CA SER A 32 16.18 5.90 38.40
C SER A 32 15.46 5.59 39.72
N PRO A 33 14.85 4.40 39.87
CA PRO A 33 14.77 3.75 41.16
C PRO A 33 15.54 2.44 41.10
N LYS A 34 16.49 2.26 42.02
CA LYS A 34 17.14 0.98 42.32
C LYS A 34 16.09 -0.14 42.41
N SER A 35 16.13 -1.15 41.53
CA SER A 35 15.34 -2.37 41.70
C SER A 35 16.12 -3.37 42.57
N SER A 36 15.70 -3.54 43.83
CA SER A 36 16.08 -4.70 44.64
C SER A 36 15.11 -5.83 44.33
N CYS A 37 15.55 -6.83 43.58
CA CYS A 37 14.78 -8.02 43.25
C CYS A 37 14.97 -9.05 44.38
N ALA A 38 13.97 -9.23 45.25
CA ALA A 38 13.90 -10.38 46.13
C ALA A 38 13.10 -11.49 45.42
N SER A 39 13.79 -12.52 44.93
CA SER A 39 13.17 -13.67 44.28
C SER A 39 12.97 -14.81 45.28
N THR A 40 11.72 -15.20 45.51
CA THR A 40 11.36 -16.50 46.10
C THR A 40 11.28 -17.56 44.99
N PRO A 41 11.86 -18.77 45.15
CA PRO A 41 11.71 -19.84 44.18
C PRO A 41 10.46 -20.66 44.51
N SER A 42 9.47 -20.66 43.63
CA SER A 42 8.38 -21.64 43.68
C SER A 42 8.64 -22.72 42.62
N SER A 43 8.86 -23.93 43.09
CA SER A 43 9.10 -25.15 42.32
C SER A 43 7.76 -25.74 41.84
N GLY A 44 7.63 -26.04 40.55
CA GLY A 44 6.49 -26.85 40.06
C GLY A 44 6.19 -26.81 38.55
N THR A 45 6.99 -27.53 37.75
CA THR A 45 6.55 -28.67 36.90
C THR A 45 5.40 -28.50 35.86
N LEU A 46 5.83 -28.57 34.58
CA LEU A 46 5.26 -29.26 33.38
C LEU A 46 4.50 -28.52 32.26
N ALA A 47 5.09 -28.69 31.06
CA ALA A 47 4.49 -28.95 29.74
C ALA A 47 3.67 -27.85 29.04
N SER A 48 4.31 -27.17 28.07
CA SER A 48 3.66 -26.82 26.81
C SER A 48 4.72 -26.56 25.72
N GLU A 49 4.64 -27.34 24.65
CA GLU A 49 5.41 -27.20 23.42
C GLU A 49 5.07 -25.85 22.77
N GLY A 50 6.07 -25.03 22.46
CA GLY A 50 5.87 -23.74 21.77
C GLY A 50 6.43 -22.51 22.49
N GLN A 51 7.10 -22.69 23.62
CA GLN A 51 7.82 -21.59 24.28
C GLN A 51 9.17 -21.41 23.59
N ALA A 52 9.27 -20.46 22.66
CA ALA A 52 10.55 -19.86 22.33
C ALA A 52 11.18 -19.44 23.66
N SER A 53 12.28 -20.08 24.01
CA SER A 53 12.97 -19.95 25.28
C SER A 53 13.44 -18.50 25.46
N TRP A 54 12.60 -17.66 26.04
CA TRP A 54 13.01 -16.36 26.58
C TRP A 54 13.94 -16.54 27.81
N ALA A 55 14.14 -17.78 28.28
CA ALA A 55 15.11 -18.11 29.32
C ALA A 55 16.56 -18.16 28.82
N ASP A 56 16.78 -18.25 27.50
CA ASP A 56 18.13 -18.33 26.91
C ASP A 56 18.70 -16.97 26.48
N PHE A 57 18.08 -15.84 26.86
CA PHE A 57 18.71 -14.51 26.75
C PHE A 57 19.78 -14.28 27.84
N SER A 58 20.57 -15.30 28.14
CA SER A 58 21.82 -15.07 28.88
C SER A 58 22.74 -14.26 27.96
N PRO A 59 23.34 -13.14 28.41
CA PRO A 59 24.28 -12.37 27.59
C PRO A 59 25.41 -13.23 26.99
N LYS A 60 25.75 -14.34 27.65
CA LYS A 60 26.78 -15.31 27.26
C LYS A 60 26.38 -16.27 26.12
N SER A 61 25.08 -16.51 25.88
CA SER A 61 24.60 -17.33 24.75
C SER A 61 24.36 -16.50 23.49
N LEU A 62 24.00 -15.22 23.65
CA LEU A 62 23.77 -14.29 22.55
C LEU A 62 25.04 -14.02 21.73
N GLU A 63 26.20 -14.03 22.39
CA GLU A 63 27.51 -13.80 21.78
C GLU A 63 27.82 -14.76 20.63
N LYS A 64 27.26 -15.97 20.63
CA LYS A 64 27.44 -16.98 19.56
C LYS A 64 26.55 -16.75 18.34
N HIS A 65 25.56 -15.87 18.43
CA HIS A 65 24.55 -15.62 17.38
C HIS A 65 24.51 -14.16 16.92
N CYS A 66 25.18 -13.25 17.64
CA CYS A 66 25.29 -11.86 17.24
C CYS A 66 26.38 -11.64 16.19
N ARG A 67 26.09 -10.74 15.25
CA ARG A 67 27.11 -10.17 14.38
C ARG A 67 27.93 -9.13 15.15
N PRO A 68 29.21 -8.90 14.80
CA PRO A 68 30.01 -7.84 15.39
C PRO A 68 29.29 -6.49 15.31
N ILE A 69 29.33 -5.71 16.40
CA ILE A 69 28.64 -4.42 16.48
C ILE A 69 29.05 -3.45 15.36
N SER A 70 30.31 -3.50 14.93
CA SER A 70 30.82 -2.70 13.80
C SER A 70 30.08 -2.97 12.49
N TYR A 71 29.74 -4.23 12.22
CA TYR A 71 28.98 -4.63 11.03
C TYR A 71 27.54 -4.12 11.11
N VAL A 72 26.92 -4.23 12.28
CA VAL A 72 25.55 -3.76 12.50
C VAL A 72 25.50 -2.24 12.34
N MET A 73 26.45 -1.50 12.91
CA MET A 73 26.54 -0.05 12.76
C MET A 73 26.68 0.38 11.30
N MET A 74 27.61 -0.23 10.56
CA MET A 74 27.80 0.04 9.13
C MET A 74 26.53 -0.24 8.32
N GLU A 75 25.83 -1.35 8.61
CA GLU A 75 24.58 -1.70 7.94
C GLU A 75 23.47 -0.68 8.25
N THR A 76 23.35 -0.23 9.51
CA THR A 76 22.35 0.76 9.91
C THR A 76 22.62 2.14 9.32
N GLU A 77 23.88 2.55 9.25
CA GLU A 77 24.29 3.81 8.61
C GLU A 77 24.00 3.77 7.11
N ALA A 78 24.31 2.66 6.44
CA ALA A 78 24.05 2.50 5.00
C ALA A 78 22.55 2.45 4.66
N LYS A 79 21.72 1.87 5.53
CA LYS A 79 20.27 1.75 5.31
C LYS A 79 19.48 3.00 5.69
N GLY A 80 20.10 3.92 6.42
CA GLY A 80 19.43 5.12 6.91
C GLY A 80 18.43 4.86 8.02
N SER A 81 17.79 5.92 8.47
CA SER A 81 16.79 5.84 9.54
C SER A 81 15.48 5.20 9.06
N LEU A 82 14.65 4.72 9.99
CA LEU A 82 13.30 4.27 9.66
C LEU A 82 12.48 5.40 8.99
N ILE A 83 12.67 6.63 9.43
CA ILE A 83 11.98 7.82 8.92
C ILE A 83 12.33 8.06 7.45
N GLU A 84 13.61 8.03 7.09
CA GLU A 84 14.08 8.18 5.70
C GLU A 84 13.50 7.09 4.78
N ARG A 85 13.38 5.85 5.28
CA ARG A 85 12.77 4.77 4.50
C ARG A 85 11.27 4.96 4.31
N ILE A 86 10.57 5.51 5.29
CA ILE A 86 9.14 5.84 5.18
C ILE A 86 8.95 6.97 4.17
N ASP A 87 9.71 8.06 4.28
CA ASP A 87 9.68 9.19 3.35
C ASP A 87 9.89 8.75 1.88
N HIS A 88 10.87 7.87 1.64
CA HIS A 88 11.10 7.32 0.30
C HIS A 88 9.93 6.46 -0.22
N VAL A 89 9.29 5.69 0.66
CA VAL A 89 8.10 4.90 0.29
C VAL A 89 6.92 5.82 -0.01
N GLU A 90 6.68 6.83 0.82
CA GLU A 90 5.62 7.83 0.63
C GLU A 90 5.79 8.55 -0.72
N GLY A 91 7.01 9.00 -1.04
CA GLY A 91 7.29 9.64 -2.33
C GLY A 91 7.06 8.72 -3.55
N ARG A 92 7.37 7.42 -3.43
CA ARG A 92 7.11 6.43 -4.49
C ARG A 92 5.62 6.16 -4.66
N VAL A 93 4.88 6.02 -3.56
CA VAL A 93 3.43 5.81 -3.58
C VAL A 93 2.74 7.03 -4.16
N PHE A 94 3.12 8.24 -3.74
CA PHE A 94 2.58 9.48 -4.28
C PHE A 94 2.75 9.58 -5.80
N LYS A 95 3.94 9.25 -6.32
CA LYS A 95 4.19 9.24 -7.76
C LYS A 95 3.29 8.25 -8.52
N LEU A 96 3.06 7.06 -7.97
CA LEU A 96 2.15 6.07 -8.56
C LEU A 96 0.70 6.56 -8.54
N CYS A 97 0.26 7.20 -7.45
CA CYS A 97 -1.08 7.80 -7.38
C CYS A 97 -1.30 8.83 -8.50
N VAL A 98 -0.34 9.75 -8.69
CA VAL A 98 -0.42 10.78 -9.74
C VAL A 98 -0.48 10.14 -11.14
N GLN A 99 0.34 9.13 -11.40
CA GLN A 99 0.34 8.44 -12.70
C GLN A 99 -1.00 7.72 -12.97
N LEU A 100 -1.58 7.09 -11.95
CA LEU A 100 -2.85 6.39 -12.07
C LEU A 100 -4.00 7.38 -12.30
N GLU A 101 -4.01 8.52 -11.60
CA GLU A 101 -4.98 9.59 -11.81
C GLU A 101 -4.91 10.16 -13.24
N GLU A 102 -3.70 10.38 -13.77
CA GLU A 102 -3.50 10.83 -15.15
C GLU A 102 -3.98 9.80 -16.18
N GLU A 103 -3.68 8.51 -15.97
CA GLU A 103 -4.14 7.43 -16.85
C GLU A 103 -5.67 7.33 -16.86
N LEU A 104 -6.31 7.44 -15.69
CA LEU A 104 -7.75 7.39 -15.53
C LEU A 104 -8.44 8.58 -16.23
N GLU A 105 -7.88 9.78 -16.10
CA GLU A 105 -8.37 10.97 -16.80
C GLU A 105 -8.20 10.85 -18.33
N ALA A 106 -7.07 10.29 -18.77
CA ALA A 106 -6.83 9.98 -20.18
C ALA A 106 -7.80 8.92 -20.73
N GLU A 107 -8.25 7.98 -19.92
CA GLU A 107 -9.25 6.99 -20.31
C GLU A 107 -10.66 7.63 -20.40
N ARG A 108 -11.06 8.43 -19.41
CA ARG A 108 -12.34 9.17 -19.43
C ARG A 108 -12.47 10.08 -20.65
N SER A 109 -11.42 10.84 -20.96
CA SER A 109 -11.42 11.74 -22.12
C SER A 109 -11.55 10.99 -23.47
N LYS A 110 -10.99 9.77 -23.58
CA LYS A 110 -11.17 8.91 -24.76
C LYS A 110 -12.60 8.37 -24.87
N GLU A 111 -13.22 8.01 -23.76
CA GLU A 111 -14.62 7.56 -23.74
C GLU A 111 -15.57 8.67 -24.19
N GLU A 112 -15.38 9.91 -23.70
CA GLU A 112 -16.18 11.07 -24.07
C GLU A 112 -16.02 11.45 -25.56
N ALA A 113 -14.80 11.38 -26.09
CA ALA A 113 -14.53 11.58 -27.51
C ALA A 113 -15.19 10.49 -28.39
N GLY A 114 -15.13 9.23 -27.96
CA GLY A 114 -15.77 8.12 -28.66
C GLY A 114 -17.30 8.20 -28.68
N GLU A 115 -17.94 8.71 -27.63
CA GLU A 115 -19.38 8.93 -27.61
C GLU A 115 -19.83 10.06 -28.54
N THR A 116 -19.06 11.16 -28.60
CA THR A 116 -19.38 12.32 -29.42
C THR A 116 -19.28 11.99 -30.92
N GLU A 117 -18.27 11.23 -31.35
CA GLU A 117 -18.17 10.73 -32.73
C GLU A 117 -19.34 9.81 -33.12
N LYS A 118 -19.70 8.85 -32.26
CA LYS A 118 -20.83 7.93 -32.51
C LYS A 118 -22.16 8.69 -32.63
N LYS A 119 -22.37 9.75 -31.86
CA LYS A 119 -23.56 10.63 -31.96
C LYS A 119 -23.54 11.48 -33.23
N ALA A 120 -22.39 11.97 -33.67
CA ALA A 120 -22.27 12.74 -34.91
C ALA A 120 -22.56 11.90 -36.16
N HIS A 121 -22.04 10.67 -36.21
CA HIS A 121 -22.21 9.78 -37.37
C HIS A 121 -23.68 9.36 -37.59
N LYS A 122 -24.45 9.16 -36.51
CA LYS A 122 -25.90 8.84 -36.59
C LYS A 122 -26.76 9.99 -37.14
N LYS A 123 -26.33 11.25 -37.01
CA LYS A 123 -27.08 12.42 -37.53
C LYS A 123 -26.88 12.62 -39.03
N GLY A 124 -25.67 12.36 -39.55
CA GLY A 124 -25.34 12.52 -40.98
C GLY A 124 -26.06 11.50 -41.87
N LEU A 125 -26.09 10.23 -41.47
CA LEU A 125 -26.69 9.15 -42.28
C LEU A 125 -28.21 9.31 -42.45
N LYS A 126 -28.92 9.71 -41.37
CA LYS A 126 -30.38 9.93 -41.41
C LYS A 126 -30.78 11.08 -42.35
N GLY A 127 -29.94 12.13 -42.43
CA GLY A 127 -30.17 13.24 -43.35
C GLY A 127 -30.04 12.85 -44.82
N LEU A 128 -29.09 11.97 -45.14
CA LEU A 128 -28.85 11.48 -46.50
C LEU A 128 -30.01 10.61 -46.99
N VAL A 129 -30.46 9.64 -46.18
CA VAL A 129 -31.61 8.77 -46.50
C VAL A 129 -32.87 9.61 -46.75
N LYS A 130 -33.10 10.64 -45.93
CA LYS A 130 -34.27 11.52 -46.08
C LYS A 130 -34.24 12.33 -47.38
N LYS A 131 -33.07 12.73 -47.86
CA LYS A 131 -32.91 13.40 -49.17
C LYS A 131 -33.11 12.44 -50.34
N VAL A 132 -32.60 11.21 -50.24
CA VAL A 132 -32.75 10.18 -51.29
C VAL A 132 -34.23 9.79 -51.45
N VAL A 133 -34.94 9.49 -50.36
CA VAL A 133 -36.37 9.13 -50.37
C VAL A 133 -37.26 10.28 -50.88
N LYS A 134 -36.88 11.54 -50.61
CA LYS A 134 -37.61 12.73 -51.10
C LYS A 134 -37.37 13.02 -52.59
N ALA A 135 -36.27 12.54 -53.15
CA ALA A 135 -35.99 12.66 -54.59
C ALA A 135 -36.70 11.57 -55.40
N SER A 136 -36.80 10.35 -54.88
CA SER A 136 -37.50 9.23 -55.53
C SER A 136 -39.03 9.34 -55.51
N SER A 137 -39.60 10.24 -54.70
CA SER A 137 -41.05 10.51 -54.65
C SER A 137 -41.50 11.65 -55.59
N ARG A 138 -40.59 12.26 -56.37
CA ARG A 138 -40.91 13.31 -57.36
C ARG A 138 -40.59 12.86 -58.79
N LYS A 139 -41.40 11.97 -59.38
CA LYS A 139 -41.89 11.97 -60.80
C LYS A 139 -42.95 10.86 -60.86
N HIS A 140 -44.21 11.14 -61.16
CA HIS A 140 -44.71 11.24 -62.53
C HIS A 140 -45.98 12.11 -62.55
N LYS A 141 -45.95 13.25 -63.24
CA LYS A 141 -47.17 13.96 -63.63
C LYS A 141 -47.24 13.84 -65.16
N PRO A 142 -48.16 13.03 -65.72
CA PRO A 142 -48.34 13.01 -67.17
C PRO A 142 -48.96 14.35 -67.60
N ASN A 143 -48.38 14.89 -68.66
CA ASN A 143 -48.71 16.15 -69.30
C ASN A 143 -50.01 16.01 -70.10
N ASP A 144 -50.82 17.07 -70.14
CA ASP A 144 -52.09 17.19 -70.85
C ASP A 144 -51.96 16.93 -72.37
N GLN A 145 -52.94 16.22 -72.93
CA GLN A 145 -53.52 16.43 -74.27
C GLN A 145 -54.91 15.83 -74.36
#